data_AF-A0A944QEG7-F1
#
_entry.id   AF-A0A944QEG7-F1
#
_cell.length_a   1.000
_cell.length_b   1.000
_cell.length_c   1.000
_cell.angle_alpha   90.00
_cell.angle_beta   90.00
_cell.angle_gamma   90.00
#
_symmetry.space_group_name_H-M   'P 1'
#
loop_
_entity.id
_entity.type
_entity.pdbx_description
1 polymer ?
#
loop_
_entity_poly.entity_id
_entity_poly.type
_entity_poly.pdbx_seq_one_letter_code
_entity_poly.pdbx_strand_id
1 'polypeptide(L)' 'MSTSTPEHKNVRTGRHISPKKSAAADHRVQVAAAKLRVALDERLGRPTPPKTKALAKESF' A
#
# COMPACT_ATOMS: atom_id res chain seq x y z
N MET A 1 -44.10 22.72 18.17
CA MET A 1 -43.68 23.04 16.79
C MET A 1 -42.53 22.13 16.43
N SER A 2 -42.67 21.35 15.36
CA SER A 2 -41.71 20.33 14.92
C SER A 2 -40.76 20.93 13.88
N THR A 3 -39.45 20.82 14.08
CA THR A 3 -38.46 21.20 13.05
C THR A 3 -37.43 20.08 12.87
N SER A 4 -37.63 19.36 11.77
CA SER A 4 -36.63 18.85 10.82
C SER A 4 -35.26 18.42 11.33
N THR A 5 -35.01 17.11 11.28
CA THR A 5 -33.71 16.58 10.88
C THR A 5 -33.48 16.88 9.39
N PRO A 6 -32.23 17.15 8.99
CA PRO A 6 -31.74 16.62 7.74
C PRO A 6 -30.56 15.68 8.01
N GLU A 7 -30.71 14.47 7.49
CA GLU A 7 -29.67 13.47 7.35
C GLU A 7 -28.38 14.07 6.78
N HIS A 8 -27.31 14.09 7.57
CA HIS A 8 -25.97 14.21 7.04
C HIS A 8 -25.53 12.85 6.50
N LYS A 9 -25.90 12.58 5.25
CA LYS A 9 -25.35 11.51 4.41
C LYS A 9 -23.86 11.76 4.19
N ASN A 10 -23.05 11.40 5.19
CA ASN A 10 -21.60 11.37 5.11
C ASN A 10 -21.22 10.21 4.18
N VAL A 11 -21.30 10.45 2.87
CA VAL A 11 -20.63 9.64 1.87
C VAL A 11 -19.15 9.79 2.14
N ARG A 12 -18.60 8.86 2.92
CA ARG A 12 -17.17 8.73 3.17
C ARG A 12 -16.56 8.22 1.87
N THR A 13 -16.38 9.12 0.92
CA THR A 13 -15.62 8.90 -0.31
C THR A 13 -14.27 8.34 0.12
N GLY A 14 -13.96 7.15 -0.39
CA GLY A 14 -12.74 6.43 -0.06
C GLY A 14 -11.56 7.38 -0.14
N ARG A 15 -10.91 7.59 1.01
CA ARG A 15 -9.70 8.39 1.12
C ARG A 15 -8.66 7.70 0.24
N HIS A 16 -8.53 8.17 -1.00
CA HIS A 16 -7.41 7.83 -1.86
C HIS A 16 -6.18 8.33 -1.12
N ILE A 17 -5.51 7.41 -0.42
CA ILE A 17 -4.23 7.64 0.23
C ILE A 17 -3.22 7.90 -0.88
N SER A 18 -3.17 9.14 -1.36
CA SER A 18 -2.07 9.62 -2.17
C SER A 18 -0.85 9.72 -1.25
N PRO A 19 0.16 8.84 -1.33
CA PRO A 19 1.33 8.99 -0.48
C PRO A 19 2.19 10.06 -1.12
N LYS A 20 2.09 11.29 -0.60
CA LYS A 20 3.17 12.28 -0.69
C LYS A 20 3.85 12.33 0.68
N LYS A 21 4.75 11.38 0.95
CA LYS A 21 5.59 11.41 2.16
C LYS A 21 6.99 10.85 1.85
N SER A 22 7.88 11.75 1.46
CA SER A 22 9.34 11.55 1.31
C SER A 22 9.76 10.34 0.46
N ALA A 23 10.23 10.61 -0.76
CA ALA A 23 10.70 9.60 -1.71
C ALA A 23 11.68 8.56 -1.13
N ALA A 24 12.48 8.91 -0.11
CA ALA A 24 13.39 7.99 0.56
C ALA A 24 12.69 7.01 1.54
N ALA A 25 11.66 7.46 2.27
CA ALA A 25 10.86 6.58 3.11
C ALA A 25 10.00 5.65 2.24
N ASP A 26 9.49 6.18 1.13
CA ASP A 26 8.76 5.40 0.11
C ASP A 26 9.65 4.29 -0.48
N HIS A 27 10.94 4.56 -0.72
CA HIS A 27 11.88 3.55 -1.24
C HIS A 27 12.13 2.40 -0.26
N ARG A 28 12.38 2.70 1.02
CA ARG A 28 12.54 1.67 2.07
C ARG A 28 11.32 0.78 2.20
N VAL A 29 10.13 1.37 2.14
CA VAL A 29 8.86 0.65 2.18
C VAL A 29 8.70 -0.23 0.94
N GLN A 30 9.08 0.26 -0.25
CA GLN A 30 9.04 -0.53 -1.49
C GLN A 30 9.99 -1.74 -1.43
N VAL A 31 11.21 -1.57 -0.93
CA VAL A 31 12.15 -2.68 -0.73
C VAL A 31 11.60 -3.68 0.28
N ALA A 32 11.04 -3.22 1.40
CA ALA A 32 10.44 -4.09 2.41
C ALA A 32 9.23 -4.87 1.86
N ALA A 33 8.35 -4.20 1.12
CA ALA A 33 7.21 -4.83 0.45
C ALA A 33 7.66 -5.85 -0.60
N ALA A 34 8.72 -5.54 -1.35
CA ALA A 34 9.30 -6.47 -2.32
C ALA A 34 9.86 -7.72 -1.63
N LYS A 35 10.62 -7.56 -0.54
CA LYS A 35 11.15 -8.67 0.27
C LYS A 35 10.03 -9.56 0.81
N LEU A 36 8.97 -8.96 1.35
CA LEU A 36 7.80 -9.69 1.84
C LEU A 36 7.15 -10.51 0.72
N ARG A 37 6.95 -9.90 -0.46
CA ARG A 37 6.35 -10.58 -1.60
C ARG A 37 7.18 -11.77 -2.07
N VAL A 38 8.51 -11.61 -2.16
CA VAL A 38 9.42 -12.71 -2.51
C VAL A 38 9.25 -13.88 -1.54
N ALA A 39 9.31 -13.62 -0.24
CA ALA A 39 9.17 -14.66 0.78
C ALA A 39 7.79 -15.37 0.72
N LEU A 40 6.71 -14.62 0.46
CA LEU A 40 5.38 -15.21 0.31
C LEU A 40 5.25 -16.04 -0.96
N ASP A 41 5.76 -15.54 -2.09
CA ASP A 41 5.72 -16.26 -3.37
C ASP A 41 6.52 -17.57 -3.27
N GLU A 42 7.69 -17.56 -2.61
CA GLU A 42 8.48 -18.79 -2.33
C GLU A 42 7.69 -19.79 -1.48
N ARG A 43 7.03 -19.33 -0.41
CA ARG A 43 6.21 -20.19 0.45
C ARG A 43 4.98 -20.76 -0.26
N LEU A 44 4.44 -20.03 -1.23
CA LEU A 44 3.29 -20.44 -2.03
C LEU A 44 3.68 -21.22 -3.29
N GLY A 45 4.98 -21.43 -3.54
CA GLY A 45 5.49 -22.07 -4.76
C GLY A 45 5.18 -21.26 -6.03
N ARG A 46 4.96 -19.95 -5.90
CA ARG A 46 4.63 -19.06 -7.01
C ARG A 46 5.89 -18.37 -7.54
N PRO A 47 6.00 -18.18 -8.87
CA PRO A 47 7.12 -17.43 -9.43
C PRO A 47 7.00 -15.95 -9.09
N THR A 48 7.99 -15.41 -8.35
CA THR A 48 8.07 -13.96 -8.12
C THR A 48 8.56 -13.22 -9.37
N PRO A 49 7.98 -12.07 -9.73
CA PRO A 49 8.47 -11.25 -10.83
C PRO A 49 9.93 -10.83 -10.67
N PRO A 50 10.73 -10.81 -11.76
CA PRO A 50 12.16 -10.48 -11.68
C PRO A 50 12.42 -9.05 -11.19
N LYS A 51 11.52 -8.10 -11.52
CA LYS A 51 11.58 -6.72 -11.05
C LYS A 51 11.45 -6.62 -9.53
N THR A 52 10.57 -7.41 -8.92
CA THR A 52 10.39 -7.46 -7.46
C THR A 52 11.59 -8.14 -6.79
N LYS A 53 12.14 -9.21 -7.38
CA LYS A 53 13.37 -9.85 -6.89
C LYS A 53 14.57 -8.90 -6.91
N ALA A 54 14.69 -8.05 -7.95
CA ALA A 54 15.74 -7.03 -8.02
C ALA A 54 15.57 -5.98 -6.92
N LEU A 55 14.36 -5.46 -6.74
CA LEU A 55 14.04 -4.47 -5.71
C LEU A 55 14.23 -5.02 -4.29
N ALA A 56 13.94 -6.31 -4.06
CA ALA A 56 14.16 -6.96 -2.78
C ALA A 56 15.66 -7.14 -2.42
N LYS A 57 16.56 -7.12 -3.40
CA LYS A 57 18.02 -7.20 -3.18
C LYS A 57 18.66 -5.83 -2.93
N GLU A 58 17.91 -4.75 -3.10
CA GLU A 58 18.41 -3.41 -2.89
C GLU A 58 18.67 -3.14 -1.39
N SER A 59 19.77 -2.45 -1.11
CA SER A 59 20.18 -2.03 0.24
C SER A 59 19.80 -0.56 0.45
N PHE A 60 19.31 -0.18 1.64
CA PHE A 60 18.78 1.16 1.95
C PHE A 60 19.28 1.74 3.28
#